data_AF-A0A8B8UWU5-F1
#
_entry.id   AF-A0A8B8UWU5-F1
#
_cell.length_a   1.000
_cell.length_b   1.000
_cell.length_c   1.000
_cell.angle_alpha   90.00
_cell.angle_beta   90.00
_cell.angle_gamma   90.00
#
_symmetry.space_group_name_H-M   'P 1'
#
loop_
_entity.id
_entity.type
_entity.pdbx_description
1 polymer ?
#
loop_
_entity_poly.entity_id
_entity_poly.type
_entity_poly.pdbx_seq_one_letter_code
_entity_poly.pdbx_strand_id
1 'polypeptide(L)'
;MSANVQEAADAAIELASFVKVPVPEPPTSLQQLINDWQLIKHREGGYFKETDRSPYTMELEKPENGGSGKIETVTRNQSTLIYYLLTPDSPIGKFHKNINRIIHILQRGKGQYVLVYPDGQVKSFKVGFDYKNGEVSQWVVPGGVFKASFLLPNEEFDNGFLISEVVVPGFDFEDHTFMKGEDELKHLVGPEKAAELAFLA
;
A
#
# COMPACT_ATOMS: atom_id res chain seq x y z
N MET A 1 20.51 -4.97 9.76
CA MET A 1 20.00 -5.14 8.38
C MET A 1 18.62 -4.52 8.35
N SER A 2 18.37 -3.48 7.55
CA SER A 2 17.02 -2.91 7.46
C SER A 2 16.15 -3.85 6.63
N ALA A 3 14.87 -4.02 6.98
CA ALA A 3 13.89 -4.75 6.16
C ALA A 3 13.67 -4.03 4.82
N ASN A 4 14.65 -4.15 3.91
CA ASN A 4 14.62 -3.58 2.59
C ASN A 4 13.79 -4.53 1.72
N VAL A 5 12.73 -3.99 1.13
CA VAL A 5 11.84 -4.75 0.25
C VAL A 5 12.60 -5.45 -0.88
N GLN A 6 13.78 -4.98 -1.27
CA GLN A 6 14.64 -5.61 -2.27
C GLN A 6 15.09 -7.04 -1.92
N GLU A 7 15.17 -7.38 -0.63
CA GLU A 7 15.53 -8.75 -0.18
C GLU A 7 14.35 -9.73 -0.20
N ALA A 8 13.11 -9.23 -0.38
CA ALA A 8 11.95 -10.10 -0.49
C ALA A 8 12.02 -10.95 -1.76
N ALA A 9 11.66 -12.23 -1.65
CA ALA A 9 11.62 -13.15 -2.78
C ALA A 9 10.63 -12.64 -3.83
N ASP A 10 11.04 -12.65 -5.09
CA ASP A 10 10.17 -12.25 -6.19
C ASP A 10 8.99 -13.23 -6.33
N ALA A 11 7.80 -12.69 -6.53
CA ALA A 11 6.57 -13.44 -6.66
C ALA A 11 5.91 -13.19 -8.02
N ALA A 12 5.38 -14.26 -8.63
CA ALA A 12 4.51 -14.15 -9.79
C ALA A 12 3.20 -13.46 -9.44
N ILE A 13 2.64 -12.68 -10.36
CA ILE A 13 1.36 -11.97 -10.19
C ILE A 13 0.25 -12.87 -10.70
N GLU A 14 -0.45 -13.52 -9.77
CA GLU A 14 -1.52 -14.47 -10.07
C GLU A 14 -2.80 -14.05 -9.35
N LEU A 15 -3.83 -13.66 -10.11
CA LEU A 15 -5.04 -13.09 -9.54
C LEU A 15 -6.07 -14.16 -9.23
N ALA A 16 -6.51 -14.19 -7.97
CA ALA A 16 -7.67 -14.94 -7.54
C ALA A 16 -8.96 -14.39 -8.18
N SER A 17 -10.03 -15.20 -8.17
CA SER A 17 -11.33 -14.83 -8.77
C SER A 17 -11.89 -13.53 -8.20
N PHE A 18 -11.86 -13.36 -6.88
CA PHE A 18 -12.36 -12.15 -6.22
C PHE A 18 -11.51 -10.91 -6.51
N VAL A 19 -10.23 -11.04 -6.88
CA VAL A 19 -9.41 -9.89 -7.29
C VAL A 19 -9.83 -9.41 -8.68
N LYS A 20 -10.16 -10.35 -9.60
CA LYS A 20 -10.63 -10.03 -10.95
C LYS A 20 -12.07 -9.49 -10.95
N VAL A 21 -12.92 -10.08 -10.13
CA VAL A 21 -14.33 -9.74 -9.98
C VAL A 21 -14.64 -9.66 -8.49
N PRO A 22 -14.50 -8.47 -7.87
CA PRO A 22 -14.81 -8.29 -6.45
C PRO A 22 -16.22 -8.75 -6.11
N VAL A 23 -16.36 -9.38 -4.94
CA VAL A 23 -17.69 -9.76 -4.43
C VAL A 23 -18.44 -8.50 -4.00
N PRO A 24 -19.79 -8.50 -3.95
CA PRO A 24 -20.54 -7.30 -3.60
C PRO A 24 -20.36 -6.86 -2.15
N GLU A 25 -20.15 -7.81 -1.23
CA GLU A 25 -20.05 -7.57 0.21
C GLU A 25 -18.97 -8.47 0.84
N PRO A 26 -18.27 -8.02 1.90
CA PRO A 26 -17.27 -8.85 2.57
C PRO A 26 -17.91 -10.02 3.33
N PRO A 27 -17.12 -11.07 3.67
CA PRO A 27 -17.50 -12.09 4.63
C PRO A 27 -18.01 -11.48 5.95
N THR A 28 -18.99 -12.11 6.60
CA THR A 28 -19.63 -11.57 7.81
C THR A 28 -18.64 -11.27 8.95
N SER A 29 -17.60 -12.09 9.12
CA SER A 29 -16.55 -11.84 10.12
C SER A 29 -15.76 -10.56 9.84
N LEU A 30 -15.41 -10.31 8.58
CA LEU A 30 -14.72 -9.08 8.17
C LEU A 30 -15.67 -7.87 8.19
N GLN A 31 -16.94 -8.04 7.82
CA GLN A 31 -17.95 -6.98 7.96
C GLN A 31 -18.13 -6.55 9.41
N GLN A 32 -18.16 -7.52 10.33
CA GLN A 32 -18.24 -7.23 11.77
C GLN A 32 -17.00 -6.48 12.26
N LEU A 33 -15.80 -6.92 11.84
CA LEU A 33 -14.55 -6.20 12.15
C LEU A 33 -14.58 -4.74 11.64
N ILE A 34 -15.01 -4.53 10.39
CA ILE A 34 -15.15 -3.20 9.79
C ILE A 34 -16.09 -2.33 10.62
N ASN A 35 -17.23 -2.87 11.04
CA ASN A 35 -18.22 -2.15 11.84
C ASN A 35 -17.69 -1.83 13.24
N ASP A 36 -17.16 -2.82 13.96
CA ASP A 36 -16.69 -2.68 15.34
C ASP A 36 -15.50 -1.73 15.44
N TRP A 37 -14.59 -1.76 14.46
CA TRP A 37 -13.43 -0.87 14.43
C TRP A 37 -13.69 0.45 13.72
N GLN A 38 -14.88 0.61 13.13
CA GLN A 38 -15.29 1.78 12.35
C GLN A 38 -14.31 2.08 11.22
N LEU A 39 -13.90 1.05 10.48
CA LEU A 39 -13.06 1.22 9.30
C LEU A 39 -13.89 1.83 8.17
N ILE A 40 -13.29 2.73 7.41
CA ILE A 40 -13.93 3.38 6.26
C ILE A 40 -13.24 2.94 4.97
N LYS A 41 -13.96 2.96 3.84
CA LYS A 41 -13.35 2.66 2.54
C LYS A 41 -12.26 3.68 2.21
N HIS A 42 -11.07 3.20 1.86
CA HIS A 42 -9.95 4.05 1.45
C HIS A 42 -10.12 4.46 -0.02
N ARG A 43 -9.58 5.64 -0.39
CA ARG A 43 -9.68 6.16 -1.76
C ARG A 43 -8.95 5.27 -2.78
N GLU A 44 -7.93 4.54 -2.36
CA GLU A 44 -7.17 3.58 -3.18
C GLU A 44 -7.84 2.21 -3.29
N GLY A 45 -8.91 1.96 -2.52
CA GLY A 45 -9.46 0.63 -2.28
C GLY A 45 -8.97 0.02 -0.96
N GLY A 46 -9.71 -0.97 -0.46
CA GLY A 46 -9.59 -1.47 0.91
C GLY A 46 -10.34 -0.60 1.92
N TYR A 47 -10.17 -0.96 3.19
CA TYR A 47 -10.71 -0.28 4.36
C TYR A 47 -9.56 0.20 5.25
N PHE A 48 -9.71 1.33 5.91
CA PHE A 48 -8.66 1.89 6.75
C PHE A 48 -9.22 2.71 7.92
N LYS A 49 -8.34 3.02 8.88
CA LYS A 49 -8.58 4.00 9.94
C LYS A 49 -7.25 4.51 10.47
N GLU A 50 -7.10 5.83 10.59
CA GLU A 50 -6.02 6.44 11.37
C GLU A 50 -6.29 6.22 12.86
N THR A 51 -5.34 5.58 13.55
CA THR A 51 -5.48 5.19 14.96
C THR A 51 -4.56 5.96 15.89
N ASP A 52 -3.48 6.52 15.37
CA ASP A 52 -2.59 7.43 16.09
C ASP A 52 -2.03 8.49 15.16
N ARG A 53 -1.89 9.70 15.71
CA ARG A 53 -1.18 10.82 15.11
C ARG A 53 -0.40 11.49 16.23
N SER A 54 0.93 11.46 16.13
CA SER A 54 1.80 11.93 17.21
C SER A 54 1.44 13.37 17.61
N PRO A 55 1.28 13.66 18.91
CA PRO A 55 1.02 15.03 19.38
C PRO A 55 2.26 15.93 19.22
N TYR A 56 3.44 15.33 18.98
CA TYR A 56 4.65 16.07 18.67
C TYR A 56 4.75 16.34 17.18
N THR A 57 5.30 17.52 16.86
CA THR A 57 5.52 17.96 15.49
C THR A 57 7.00 18.02 15.15
N MET A 58 7.30 18.11 13.86
CA MET A 58 8.64 18.38 13.33
C MET A 58 8.51 19.30 12.10
N GLU A 59 9.52 20.15 11.92
CA GLU A 59 9.66 20.98 10.73
C GLU A 59 10.47 20.24 9.67
N LEU A 60 10.06 20.40 8.41
CA LEU A 60 10.65 19.76 7.25
C LEU A 60 10.80 20.79 6.15
N GLU A 61 11.90 20.70 5.42
CA GLU A 61 12.10 21.45 4.19
C GLU A 61 11.55 20.63 3.02
N LYS A 62 10.54 21.16 2.32
CA LYS A 62 10.01 20.59 1.08
C LYS A 62 10.23 21.57 -0.09
N PRO A 63 10.47 21.09 -1.32
CA PRO A 63 10.40 21.95 -2.49
C PRO A 63 9.00 22.56 -2.61
N GLU A 64 8.92 23.87 -2.86
CA GLU A 64 7.65 24.54 -3.13
C GLU A 64 6.96 23.90 -4.34
N ASN A 65 5.65 23.70 -4.24
CA ASN A 65 4.84 23.20 -5.34
C ASN A 65 4.94 24.18 -6.53
N GLY A 66 5.27 23.67 -7.73
CA GLY A 66 5.31 24.48 -8.96
C GLY A 66 6.70 24.81 -9.52
N GLY A 67 7.78 24.23 -8.98
CA GLY A 67 9.08 24.23 -9.65
C GLY A 67 9.87 25.55 -9.58
N SER A 68 9.52 26.43 -8.64
CA SER A 68 10.23 27.70 -8.39
C SER A 68 11.66 27.50 -7.85
N GLY A 69 11.99 26.28 -7.42
CA GLY A 69 13.26 25.96 -6.74
C GLY A 69 13.36 26.48 -5.30
N LYS A 70 12.29 27.12 -4.79
CA LYS A 70 12.23 27.57 -3.40
C LYS A 70 11.95 26.40 -2.47
N ILE A 71 12.49 26.49 -1.25
CA ILE A 71 12.24 25.55 -0.17
C ILE A 71 11.21 26.19 0.76
N GLU A 72 10.15 25.45 1.05
CA GLU A 72 9.14 25.80 2.03
C GLU A 72 9.36 24.96 3.30
N THR A 73 9.29 25.61 4.47
CA THR A 73 9.26 24.89 5.75
C THR A 73 7.82 24.51 6.05
N VAL A 74 7.55 23.20 6.16
CA VAL A 74 6.26 22.67 6.60
C VAL A 74 6.36 22.00 7.95
N THR A 75 5.29 22.10 8.72
CA THR A 75 5.14 21.35 9.97
C THR A 75 4.31 20.09 9.72
N ARG A 76 4.80 18.94 10.20
CA ARG A 76 4.07 17.67 10.21
C ARG A 76 4.06 17.09 11.62
N ASN A 77 3.08 16.24 11.94
CA ASN A 77 3.21 15.35 13.09
C ASN A 77 4.43 14.45 12.91
N GLN A 78 5.07 14.03 13.99
CA GLN A 78 6.24 13.13 13.87
C GLN A 78 5.89 11.79 13.23
N SER A 79 4.67 11.29 13.45
CA SER A 79 4.19 10.05 12.85
C SER A 79 2.67 9.99 12.75
N THR A 80 2.20 9.12 11.87
CA THR A 80 0.81 8.64 11.83
C THR A 80 0.80 7.12 11.73
N LEU A 81 -0.20 6.49 12.32
CA LEU A 81 -0.45 5.04 12.27
C LEU A 81 -1.85 4.77 11.73
N ILE A 82 -1.97 3.81 10.83
CA ILE A 82 -3.25 3.34 10.34
C ILE A 82 -3.39 1.82 10.51
N TYR A 83 -4.63 1.35 10.64
CA TYR A 83 -5.02 0.04 10.14
C TYR A 83 -5.33 0.14 8.65
N TYR A 84 -4.92 -0.88 7.87
CA TYR A 84 -5.32 -1.07 6.48
C TYR A 84 -5.73 -2.52 6.23
N LEU A 85 -6.90 -2.72 5.62
CA LEU A 85 -7.55 -4.01 5.43
C LEU A 85 -8.00 -4.17 3.97
N LEU A 86 -7.54 -5.23 3.31
CA LEU A 86 -8.16 -5.73 2.07
C LEU A 86 -9.12 -6.87 2.39
N THR A 87 -10.23 -6.88 1.66
CA THR A 87 -11.32 -7.87 1.78
C THR A 87 -11.77 -8.32 0.39
N PRO A 88 -12.52 -9.42 0.25
CA PRO A 88 -12.95 -9.88 -1.07
C PRO A 88 -13.80 -8.86 -1.87
N ASP A 89 -14.53 -7.95 -1.21
CA ASP A 89 -15.30 -6.88 -1.87
C ASP A 89 -14.47 -5.64 -2.22
N SER A 90 -13.34 -5.45 -1.54
CA SER A 90 -12.37 -4.41 -1.83
C SER A 90 -10.94 -4.98 -1.79
N PRO A 91 -10.57 -5.83 -2.77
CA PRO A 91 -9.40 -6.70 -2.66
C PRO A 91 -8.12 -6.08 -3.21
N ILE A 92 -8.16 -4.81 -3.63
CA ILE A 92 -7.06 -4.11 -4.29
C ILE A 92 -6.86 -2.76 -3.61
N GLY A 93 -5.60 -2.48 -3.26
CA GLY A 93 -5.09 -1.14 -3.03
C GLY A 93 -4.36 -0.67 -4.28
N LYS A 94 -4.94 0.30 -4.99
CA LYS A 94 -4.45 0.81 -6.28
C LYS A 94 -3.10 1.53 -6.17
N PHE A 95 -2.42 1.68 -7.30
CA PHE A 95 -1.13 2.35 -7.38
C PHE A 95 -1.18 3.78 -6.88
N HIS A 96 -0.34 4.04 -5.89
CA HIS A 96 -0.08 5.37 -5.34
C HIS A 96 1.34 5.42 -4.79
N LYS A 97 1.86 6.63 -4.61
CA LYS A 97 3.15 6.88 -3.99
C LYS A 97 3.02 7.91 -2.90
N ASN A 98 3.99 7.90 -1.99
CA ASN A 98 4.17 8.96 -1.01
C ASN A 98 5.58 9.54 -1.14
N ILE A 99 5.77 10.82 -0.81
CA ILE A 99 7.10 11.43 -0.73
C ILE A 99 7.95 10.70 0.32
N ASN A 100 7.33 10.34 1.44
CA ASN A 100 7.99 9.70 2.57
C ASN A 100 7.97 8.18 2.44
N ARG A 101 8.96 7.53 3.05
CA ARG A 101 8.97 6.06 3.20
C ARG A 101 7.83 5.61 4.12
N ILE A 102 7.30 4.42 3.84
CA ILE A 102 6.22 3.83 4.65
C ILE A 102 6.67 2.48 5.20
N ILE A 103 6.52 2.31 6.51
CA ILE A 103 6.75 1.04 7.21
C ILE A 103 5.43 0.27 7.22
N HIS A 104 5.48 -1.01 6.89
CA HIS A 104 4.31 -1.88 6.89
C HIS A 104 4.60 -3.10 7.76
N ILE A 105 3.59 -3.51 8.51
CA ILE A 105 3.65 -4.62 9.45
C ILE A 105 2.41 -5.49 9.22
N LEU A 106 2.61 -6.74 8.80
CA LEU A 106 1.56 -7.73 8.71
C LEU A 106 0.98 -8.03 10.08
N GLN A 107 -0.34 -8.11 10.17
CA GLN A 107 -1.05 -8.52 11.38
C GLN A 107 -1.85 -9.80 11.19
N ARG A 108 -2.58 -9.92 10.08
CA ARG A 108 -3.44 -11.09 9.78
C ARG A 108 -3.54 -11.34 8.28
N GLY A 109 -3.68 -12.62 7.90
CA GLY A 109 -4.01 -13.00 6.54
C GLY A 109 -2.85 -12.84 5.56
N LYS A 110 -3.17 -12.82 4.26
CA LYS A 110 -2.18 -12.83 3.20
C LYS A 110 -2.49 -11.84 2.09
N GLY A 111 -1.44 -11.22 1.58
CA GLY A 111 -1.54 -10.27 0.47
C GLY A 111 -0.31 -10.34 -0.42
N GLN A 112 -0.34 -9.59 -1.51
CA GLN A 112 0.79 -9.45 -2.40
C GLN A 112 0.97 -7.98 -2.74
N TYR A 113 2.21 -7.52 -2.73
CA TYR A 113 2.56 -6.16 -3.11
C TYR A 113 3.17 -6.16 -4.51
N VAL A 114 2.93 -5.06 -5.24
CA VAL A 114 3.58 -4.74 -6.50
C VAL A 114 4.11 -3.31 -6.39
N LEU A 115 5.41 -3.15 -6.67
CA LEU A 115 6.12 -1.89 -6.63
C LEU A 115 6.59 -1.53 -8.04
N VAL A 116 6.47 -0.26 -8.40
CA VAL A 116 7.04 0.32 -9.62
C VAL A 116 7.97 1.46 -9.23
N TYR A 117 9.25 1.26 -9.47
CA TYR A 117 10.29 2.25 -9.19
C TYR A 117 10.34 3.31 -10.29
N PRO A 118 10.89 4.52 -10.01
CA PRO A 118 10.97 5.60 -10.99
C PRO A 118 11.80 5.27 -12.25
N ASP A 119 12.68 4.27 -12.18
CA ASP A 119 13.47 3.77 -13.30
C ASP A 119 12.74 2.71 -14.15
N GLY A 120 11.49 2.39 -13.82
CA GLY A 120 10.68 1.38 -14.49
C GLY A 120 10.87 -0.04 -13.95
N GLN A 121 11.76 -0.26 -12.98
CA GLN A 121 11.89 -1.57 -12.34
C GLN A 121 10.57 -1.93 -11.63
N VAL A 122 10.09 -3.16 -11.85
CA VAL A 122 8.93 -3.71 -11.15
C VAL A 122 9.39 -4.78 -10.17
N LYS A 123 8.89 -4.73 -8.93
CA LYS A 123 9.10 -5.77 -7.92
C LYS A 123 7.77 -6.24 -7.36
N SER A 124 7.60 -7.54 -7.18
CA SER A 124 6.43 -8.11 -6.49
C SER A 124 6.85 -9.16 -5.49
N PHE A 125 6.18 -9.20 -4.34
CA PHE A 125 6.48 -10.13 -3.26
C PHE A 125 5.23 -10.43 -2.45
N LYS A 126 5.19 -11.60 -1.81
CA LYS A 126 4.07 -12.05 -0.98
C LYS A 126 4.25 -11.64 0.47
N VAL A 127 3.14 -11.28 1.09
CA VAL A 127 3.04 -10.93 2.50
C VAL A 127 2.27 -12.04 3.22
N GLY A 128 2.87 -12.54 4.28
CA GLY A 128 2.35 -13.64 5.09
C GLY A 128 3.39 -14.07 6.12
N PHE A 129 3.05 -15.06 6.95
CA PHE A 129 3.95 -15.56 8.00
C PHE A 129 4.76 -16.80 7.58
N ASP A 130 4.58 -17.34 6.37
CA ASP A 130 5.36 -18.47 5.87
C ASP A 130 6.70 -18.03 5.26
N TYR A 131 7.56 -17.47 6.13
CA TYR A 131 8.88 -16.95 5.74
C TYR A 131 9.80 -18.00 5.13
N LYS A 132 9.55 -19.29 5.38
CA LYS A 132 10.31 -20.39 4.76
C LYS A 132 10.05 -20.50 3.25
N ASN A 133 8.90 -19.99 2.79
CA ASN A 133 8.52 -19.91 1.39
C ASN A 133 8.63 -18.47 0.83
N GLY A 134 9.40 -17.60 1.49
CA GLY A 134 9.71 -16.27 1.00
C GLY A 134 8.65 -15.19 1.28
N GLU A 135 7.60 -15.51 2.05
CA GLU A 135 6.67 -14.49 2.53
C GLU A 135 7.35 -13.54 3.53
N VAL A 136 7.02 -12.26 3.48
CA VAL A 136 7.52 -11.26 4.45
C VAL A 136 6.40 -10.76 5.36
N SER A 137 6.72 -10.50 6.62
CA SER A 137 5.77 -9.96 7.60
C SER A 137 6.02 -8.48 7.93
N GLN A 138 7.14 -7.92 7.50
CA GLN A 138 7.45 -6.48 7.64
C GLN A 138 8.25 -6.02 6.43
N TRP A 139 7.90 -4.86 5.88
CA TRP A 139 8.61 -4.27 4.75
C TRP A 139 8.53 -2.74 4.77
N VAL A 140 9.49 -2.12 4.10
CA VAL A 140 9.55 -0.67 3.94
C VAL A 140 9.51 -0.36 2.45
N VAL A 141 8.52 0.43 2.04
CA VAL A 141 8.49 1.00 0.69
C VAL A 141 9.20 2.36 0.73
N PRO A 142 10.26 2.57 -0.08
CA PRO A 142 10.91 3.87 -0.18
C PRO A 142 9.95 4.96 -0.69
N GLY A 143 10.17 6.20 -0.28
CA GLY A 143 9.47 7.35 -0.84
C GLY A 143 9.70 7.47 -2.36
N GLY A 144 8.68 7.96 -3.08
CA GLY A 144 8.71 8.11 -4.54
C GLY A 144 8.44 6.84 -5.35
N VAL A 145 8.38 5.67 -4.70
CA VAL A 145 8.03 4.39 -5.36
C VAL A 145 6.52 4.23 -5.38
N PHE A 146 5.95 3.88 -6.54
CA PHE A 146 4.54 3.52 -6.62
C PHE A 146 4.35 2.14 -6.00
N LYS A 147 3.41 2.02 -5.05
CA LYS A 147 2.99 0.77 -4.43
C LYS A 147 1.53 0.48 -4.75
N ALA A 148 1.25 -0.78 -5.01
CA ALA A 148 -0.09 -1.35 -5.04
C ALA A 148 -0.08 -2.68 -4.28
N SER A 149 -1.24 -3.12 -3.84
CA SER A 149 -1.40 -4.41 -3.17
C SER A 149 -2.70 -5.08 -3.56
N PHE A 150 -2.74 -6.41 -3.45
CA PHE A 150 -3.96 -7.15 -3.62
C PHE A 150 -4.04 -8.34 -2.66
N LEU A 151 -5.26 -8.72 -2.33
CA LEU A 151 -5.58 -9.80 -1.41
C LEU A 151 -5.22 -11.17 -2.00
N LEU A 152 -4.58 -12.03 -1.20
CA LEU A 152 -4.38 -13.45 -1.54
C LEU A 152 -5.39 -14.32 -0.79
N PRO A 153 -5.90 -15.40 -1.42
CA PRO A 153 -6.77 -16.35 -0.74
C PRO A 153 -6.09 -16.93 0.51
N ASN A 154 -6.81 -16.94 1.63
CA ASN A 154 -6.30 -17.49 2.88
C ASN A 154 -7.46 -17.86 3.82
N GLU A 155 -7.35 -19.00 4.49
CA GLU A 155 -8.33 -19.44 5.49
C GLU A 155 -8.08 -18.80 6.87
N GLU A 156 -6.83 -18.46 7.19
CA GLU A 156 -6.42 -17.98 8.52
C GLU A 156 -7.09 -16.68 8.97
N PHE A 157 -7.64 -15.92 8.02
CA PHE A 157 -8.35 -14.69 8.29
C PHE A 157 -9.55 -14.48 7.36
N ASP A 158 -10.25 -15.56 7.00
CA ASP A 158 -11.48 -15.50 6.21
C ASP A 158 -11.34 -14.72 4.88
N ASN A 159 -10.22 -14.91 4.18
CA ASN A 159 -9.81 -14.10 3.03
C ASN A 159 -9.70 -12.59 3.32
N GLY A 160 -9.22 -12.24 4.50
CA GLY A 160 -8.81 -10.88 4.84
C GLY A 160 -7.31 -10.70 4.70
N PHE A 161 -6.87 -9.44 4.63
CA PHE A 161 -5.46 -9.05 4.74
C PHE A 161 -5.36 -7.76 5.54
N LEU A 162 -4.95 -7.88 6.81
CA LEU A 162 -4.84 -6.75 7.73
C LEU A 162 -3.37 -6.46 8.00
N ILE A 163 -3.02 -5.19 7.84
CA ILE A 163 -1.71 -4.65 8.15
C ILE A 163 -1.85 -3.36 8.97
N SER A 164 -0.73 -2.96 9.58
CA SER A 164 -0.54 -1.60 10.07
C SER A 164 0.48 -0.89 9.20
N GLU A 165 0.24 0.40 8.91
CA GLU A 165 1.23 1.26 8.26
C GLU A 165 1.63 2.42 9.18
N VAL A 166 2.92 2.72 9.22
CA VAL A 166 3.48 3.87 9.92
C VAL A 166 4.23 4.75 8.92
N VAL A 167 3.88 6.03 8.90
CA VAL A 167 4.56 7.05 8.10
C VAL A 167 5.25 8.04 9.03
N VAL A 168 6.52 8.31 8.74
CA VAL A 168 7.35 9.31 9.43
C VAL A 168 8.09 10.11 8.35
N PRO A 169 7.88 11.43 8.26
CA PRO A 169 6.92 12.25 9.01
C PRO A 169 5.46 11.82 8.81
N GLY A 170 4.57 12.24 9.72
CA GLY A 170 3.16 11.86 9.69
C GLY A 170 2.46 12.25 8.39
N PHE A 171 1.52 11.41 7.94
CA PHE A 171 0.85 11.55 6.66
C PHE A 171 0.16 12.90 6.48
N ASP A 172 0.36 13.46 5.28
CA ASP A 172 -0.33 14.61 4.73
C ASP A 172 -0.72 14.32 3.27
N PHE A 173 -1.87 14.83 2.83
CA PHE A 173 -2.34 14.65 1.45
C PHE A 173 -1.43 15.32 0.42
N GLU A 174 -0.67 16.35 0.79
CA GLU A 174 0.33 16.97 -0.08
C GLU A 174 1.46 16.00 -0.44
N ASP A 175 1.74 15.04 0.44
CA ASP A 175 2.83 14.08 0.26
C ASP A 175 2.36 12.85 -0.56
N HIS A 176 1.07 12.79 -0.88
CA HIS A 176 0.41 11.62 -1.46
C HIS A 176 0.03 11.84 -2.93
N THR A 177 0.30 10.86 -3.80
CA THR A 177 -0.06 10.95 -5.22
C THR A 177 -0.53 9.59 -5.75
N PHE A 178 -1.74 9.57 -6.30
CA PHE A 178 -2.29 8.45 -7.05
C PHE A 178 -1.71 8.38 -8.46
N MET A 179 -1.53 7.17 -8.98
CA MET A 179 -1.25 6.97 -10.40
C MET A 179 -2.47 7.38 -11.24
N LYS A 180 -2.25 8.09 -12.35
CA LYS A 180 -3.30 8.60 -13.23
C LYS A 180 -3.63 7.61 -14.35
N GLY A 181 -4.00 6.39 -13.95
CA GLY A 181 -4.43 5.32 -14.85
C GLY A 181 -3.29 4.68 -15.66
N GLU A 182 -3.68 3.86 -16.63
CA GLU A 182 -2.76 2.98 -17.37
C GLU A 182 -1.75 3.73 -18.24
N ASP A 183 -2.03 4.96 -18.68
CA ASP A 183 -1.09 5.72 -19.52
C ASP A 183 0.17 6.15 -18.76
N GLU A 184 0.04 6.54 -17.48
CA GLU A 184 1.20 6.82 -16.63
C GLU A 184 1.99 5.53 -16.36
N LEU A 185 1.28 4.41 -16.13
CA LEU A 185 1.90 3.10 -15.95
C LEU A 185 2.70 2.68 -17.19
N LYS A 186 2.13 2.84 -18.40
CA LYS A 186 2.78 2.57 -19.68
C LYS A 186 4.07 3.36 -19.85
N HIS A 187 4.08 4.62 -19.43
CA HIS A 187 5.27 5.45 -19.51
C HIS A 187 6.41 4.94 -18.62
N LEU A 188 6.08 4.34 -17.46
CA LEU A 188 7.06 3.82 -16.51
C LEU A 188 7.59 2.44 -16.90
N VAL A 189 6.71 1.50 -17.26
CA VAL A 189 7.07 0.07 -17.40
C VAL A 189 6.96 -0.48 -18.83
N GLY A 190 6.55 0.35 -19.79
CA GLY A 190 6.25 -0.07 -21.16
C GLY A 190 4.87 -0.73 -21.30
N PRO A 191 4.37 -0.89 -22.54
CA PRO A 191 2.98 -1.28 -22.80
C PRO A 191 2.65 -2.70 -22.35
N GLU A 192 3.55 -3.66 -22.55
CA GLU A 192 3.31 -5.06 -22.23
C GLU A 192 3.17 -5.27 -20.72
N LYS A 193 4.11 -4.72 -19.94
CA LYS A 193 4.09 -4.81 -18.47
C LYS A 193 2.93 -4.00 -17.88
N ALA A 194 2.59 -2.85 -18.48
CA ALA A 194 1.44 -2.07 -18.03
C ALA A 194 0.11 -2.82 -18.21
N ALA A 195 -0.05 -3.57 -19.31
CA ALA A 195 -1.24 -4.40 -19.53
C ALA A 195 -1.39 -5.51 -18.49
N GLU A 196 -0.28 -6.14 -18.06
CA GLU A 196 -0.28 -7.13 -16.97
C GLU A 196 -0.72 -6.52 -15.63
N LEU A 197 -0.34 -5.26 -15.39
CA LEU A 197 -0.54 -4.55 -14.13
C LEU A 197 -1.78 -3.63 -14.12
N ALA A 198 -2.54 -3.57 -15.21
CA ALA A 198 -3.62 -2.60 -15.41
C ALA A 198 -4.74 -2.69 -14.35
N PHE A 199 -4.96 -3.87 -13.77
CA PHE A 199 -5.94 -4.07 -12.69
C PHE A 199 -5.61 -3.32 -11.39
N LEU A 200 -4.36 -2.85 -11.24
CA LEU A 200 -3.89 -2.08 -10.08
C LEU A 200 -3.92 -0.56 -10.33
N ALA A 201 -4.21 -0.11 -11.55
CA ALA A 201 -4.25 1.30 -11.93
C ALA A 201 -5.65 1.92 -11.80
#